data_AF-A0A453Q9U2-F1
#
_entry.id   AF-A0A453Q9U2-F1
#
_cell.length_a   1.000
_cell.length_b   1.000
_cell.length_c   1.000
_cell.angle_alpha   90.00
_cell.angle_beta   90.00
_cell.angle_gamma   90.00
#
_symmetry.space_group_name_H-M   'P 1'
#
loop_
_entity.id
_entity.type
_entity.pdbx_description
1 polymer ?
#
loop_
_entity_poly.entity_id
_entity_poly.type
_entity_poly.pdbx_seq_one_letter_code
_entity_poly.pdbx_strand_id
1 'polypeptide(L)'
;FDVDGMKVAWAGSRHAVEVADRMARLVASDPVFRKDTRTMLSRKELFKDTLKKAAHAWKRIVELRLTEEEANLLRLYVDQPGYVDLHWV
;
A
#
# COMPACT_ATOMS: atom_id res chain seq x y z
N PHE A 1 -8.53 -24.02 15.75
CA PHE A 1 -8.90 -22.67 16.22
C PHE A 1 -9.58 -21.93 15.06
N ASP A 2 -10.38 -20.91 15.35
CA ASP A 2 -10.99 -20.05 14.34
C ASP A 2 -9.98 -19.03 13.81
N VAL A 3 -9.65 -19.13 12.53
CA VAL A 3 -8.67 -18.24 11.87
C VAL A 3 -9.22 -16.83 11.71
N ASP A 4 -10.53 -16.67 11.52
CA ASP A 4 -11.12 -15.34 11.31
C ASP A 4 -11.18 -14.57 12.63
N GLY A 5 -11.53 -15.24 13.74
CA GLY A 5 -11.35 -14.69 15.08
C GLY A 5 -9.90 -14.27 15.37
N MET A 6 -8.93 -15.06 14.89
CA MET A 6 -7.51 -14.73 15.07
C MET A 6 -7.06 -13.51 14.25
N LYS A 7 -7.58 -13.31 13.04
CA LYS A 7 -7.29 -12.10 12.24
C LYS A 7 -7.74 -10.83 12.95
N VAL A 8 -8.91 -10.86 13.59
CA VAL A 8 -9.41 -9.73 14.38
C VAL A 8 -8.52 -9.48 15.59
N ALA A 9 -8.10 -10.53 16.29
CA ALA A 9 -7.17 -10.42 17.41
C ALA A 9 -5.81 -9.82 16.98
N TRP A 10 -5.29 -10.19 15.81
CA TRP A 10 -4.05 -9.66 15.26
C TRP A 10 -4.17 -8.20 14.81
N ALA A 11 -5.24 -7.86 14.11
CA ALA A 11 -5.48 -6.50 13.61
C ALA A 11 -5.95 -5.53 14.71
N GLY A 12 -6.36 -6.04 15.87
CA GLY A 12 -6.83 -5.26 17.02
C GLY A 12 -8.31 -4.88 16.97
N SER A 13 -8.97 -4.92 15.81
CA SER A 13 -10.42 -4.70 15.68
C SER A 13 -10.98 -5.27 14.37
N ARG A 14 -12.32 -5.42 14.29
CA ARG A 14 -12.99 -5.82 13.04
C ARG A 14 -12.85 -4.75 11.94
N HIS A 15 -13.02 -3.48 12.30
CA HIS A 15 -12.83 -2.34 11.40
C HIS A 15 -11.43 -2.38 10.76
N ALA A 16 -10.39 -2.60 11.58
CA ALA A 16 -9.01 -2.70 11.08
C ALA A 16 -8.82 -3.84 10.07
N VAL A 17 -9.44 -5.01 10.29
CA VAL A 17 -9.41 -6.11 9.31
C VAL A 17 -10.05 -5.70 8.00
N GLU A 18 -11.21 -5.05 8.04
CA GLU A 18 -11.97 -4.66 6.86
C GLU A 18 -11.23 -3.60 6.02
N VAL A 19 -10.69 -2.55 6.67
CA VAL A 19 -9.93 -1.51 5.98
C VAL A 19 -8.63 -2.07 5.41
N ALA A 20 -7.92 -2.89 6.19
CA ALA A 20 -6.68 -3.55 5.76
C ALA A 20 -6.91 -4.46 4.54
N ASP A 21 -7.93 -5.33 4.56
CA ASP A 21 -8.24 -6.23 3.45
C ASP A 21 -8.64 -5.45 2.19
N ARG A 22 -9.46 -4.40 2.34
CA ARG A 22 -9.84 -3.52 1.21
C ARG A 22 -8.62 -2.84 0.58
N MET A 23 -7.73 -2.25 1.38
CA MET A 23 -6.53 -1.58 0.87
C MET A 23 -5.52 -2.56 0.27
N ALA A 24 -5.32 -3.73 0.90
CA ALA A 24 -4.45 -4.78 0.39
C ALA A 24 -4.90 -5.27 -0.99
N ARG A 25 -6.22 -5.52 -1.17
CA ARG A 25 -6.79 -5.93 -2.46
C ARG A 25 -6.67 -4.82 -3.51
N LEU A 26 -6.94 -3.58 -3.12
CA LEU A 26 -6.80 -2.42 -4.01
C LEU A 26 -5.37 -2.35 -4.58
N VAL A 27 -4.35 -2.43 -3.72
CA VAL A 27 -2.95 -2.39 -4.15
C VAL A 27 -2.58 -3.62 -4.97
N ALA A 28 -2.96 -4.82 -4.54
CA ALA A 28 -2.63 -6.06 -5.24
C ALA A 28 -3.25 -6.15 -6.65
N SER A 29 -4.42 -5.52 -6.85
CA SER A 29 -5.13 -5.51 -8.14
C SER A 29 -4.58 -4.50 -9.14
N ASP A 30 -3.78 -3.50 -8.69
CA ASP A 30 -3.27 -2.44 -9.55
C ASP A 30 -1.89 -2.81 -10.13
N PRO A 31 -1.75 -2.97 -11.47
CA PRO A 31 -0.50 -3.36 -12.10
C PRO A 31 0.65 -2.37 -11.86
N VAL A 32 0.35 -1.09 -11.55
CA VAL A 32 1.38 -0.08 -11.26
C VAL A 32 2.13 -0.42 -9.98
N PHE A 33 1.49 -1.07 -9.01
CA PHE A 33 2.11 -1.44 -7.73
C PHE A 33 2.77 -2.81 -7.74
N ARG A 34 2.85 -3.46 -8.90
CA ARG A 34 3.55 -4.74 -9.06
C ARG A 34 5.03 -4.60 -8.63
N LYS A 35 5.53 -5.59 -7.89
CA LYS A 35 6.87 -5.57 -7.27
C LYS A 35 7.66 -6.89 -7.36
N ASP A 36 7.13 -7.90 -8.04
CA ASP A 36 7.81 -9.18 -8.29
C ASP A 36 9.08 -9.03 -9.12
N THR A 37 9.14 -8.05 -10.03
CA THR A 37 10.30 -7.78 -10.89
C THR A 37 11.31 -6.80 -10.28
N ARG A 38 11.15 -6.39 -9.02
CA ARG A 38 11.92 -5.29 -8.39
C ARG A 38 13.44 -5.53 -8.42
N THR A 39 13.88 -6.77 -8.21
CA THR A 39 15.31 -7.13 -8.14
C THR A 39 16.01 -7.17 -9.50
N MET A 40 15.25 -7.09 -10.60
CA MET A 40 15.79 -7.08 -11.95
C MET A 40 16.03 -5.66 -12.50
N LEU A 41 15.63 -4.62 -11.76
CA LEU A 41 15.78 -3.23 -12.17
C LEU A 41 17.15 -2.68 -11.77
N SER A 42 17.78 -1.90 -12.65
CA SER A 42 18.94 -1.10 -12.26
C SER A 42 18.55 -0.02 -11.25
N ARG A 43 19.53 0.55 -10.53
CA ARG A 43 19.28 1.58 -9.52
C ARG A 43 18.46 2.78 -10.04
N LYS A 44 18.76 3.26 -11.25
CA LYS A 44 18.05 4.41 -11.85
C LYS A 44 16.62 4.04 -12.23
N GLU A 45 16.42 2.84 -12.75
CA GLU A 45 15.08 2.34 -13.11
C GLU A 45 14.23 2.10 -11.87
N LEU A 46 14.79 1.47 -10.85
CA LEU A 46 14.12 1.27 -9.56
C LEU A 46 13.72 2.60 -8.92
N PHE A 47 14.61 3.59 -8.93
CA PHE A 47 14.30 4.92 -8.40
C PHE A 47 13.18 5.61 -9.20
N LYS A 48 13.23 5.55 -10.53
CA LYS A 48 12.16 6.10 -11.39
C LYS A 48 10.83 5.38 -11.16
N ASP A 49 10.84 4.06 -10.96
CA ASP A 49 9.66 3.26 -10.61
C ASP A 49 9.08 3.69 -9.26
N THR A 50 9.92 3.91 -8.23
CA THR A 50 9.47 4.45 -6.93
C THR A 50 8.75 5.79 -7.09
N LEU A 51 9.29 6.72 -7.88
CA LEU A 51 8.65 8.01 -8.12
C LEU A 51 7.31 7.84 -8.86
N LYS A 52 7.24 6.93 -9.84
CA LYS A 52 6.01 6.62 -10.56
C LYS A 52 4.93 6.07 -9.62
N LYS A 53 5.28 5.13 -8.75
CA LYS A 53 4.36 4.54 -7.76
C LYS A 53 3.89 5.56 -6.74
N ALA A 54 4.78 6.44 -6.26
CA ALA A 54 4.42 7.52 -5.34
C ALA A 54 3.40 8.50 -5.97
N ALA A 55 3.66 8.95 -7.20
CA ALA A 55 2.75 9.83 -7.92
C ALA A 55 1.39 9.16 -8.20
N HIS A 56 1.40 7.87 -8.58
CA HIS A 56 0.18 7.10 -8.79
C HIS A 56 -0.60 6.89 -7.50
N ALA A 57 0.06 6.57 -6.38
CA ALA A 57 -0.57 6.46 -5.07
C ALA A 57 -1.28 7.76 -4.67
N TRP A 58 -0.64 8.91 -4.86
CA TRP A 58 -1.26 10.21 -4.61
C TRP A 58 -2.52 10.42 -5.47
N LYS A 59 -2.44 10.11 -6.76
CA LYS A 59 -3.59 10.17 -7.66
C LYS A 59 -4.74 9.28 -7.18
N ARG A 60 -4.46 8.04 -6.76
CA ARG A 60 -5.49 7.11 -6.25
C ARG A 60 -6.13 7.60 -4.95
N ILE A 61 -5.35 8.16 -4.03
CA ILE A 61 -5.86 8.77 -2.80
C ILE A 61 -6.90 9.86 -3.12
N VAL A 62 -6.58 10.76 -4.06
CA VAL A 62 -7.48 11.85 -4.46
C VAL A 62 -8.71 11.33 -5.20
N GLU A 63 -8.54 10.47 -6.20
CA GLU A 63 -9.65 9.95 -7.03
C GLU A 63 -10.66 9.13 -6.21
N LEU A 64 -10.17 8.32 -5.28
CA LEU A 64 -11.01 7.47 -4.44
C LEU A 64 -11.45 8.16 -3.15
N ARG A 65 -10.96 9.39 -2.89
CA ARG A 65 -11.22 10.15 -1.66
C ARG A 65 -10.90 9.34 -0.39
N LEU A 66 -9.74 8.70 -0.40
CA LEU A 66 -9.31 7.86 0.72
C LEU A 66 -9.13 8.71 1.98
N THR A 67 -9.52 8.17 3.12
CA THR A 67 -9.21 8.75 4.42
C THR A 67 -7.71 8.66 4.71
N GLU A 68 -7.27 9.34 5.77
CA GLU A 68 -5.87 9.25 6.22
C GLU A 68 -5.47 7.81 6.58
N GLU A 69 -6.33 7.07 7.29
CA GLU A 69 -6.12 5.65 7.63
C GLU A 69 -5.93 4.80 6.38
N GLU A 70 -6.81 4.96 5.39
CA GLU A 70 -6.73 4.22 4.12
C GLU A 70 -5.49 4.60 3.31
N ALA A 71 -5.16 5.89 3.24
CA ALA A 71 -3.98 6.39 2.54
C ALA A 71 -2.68 5.83 3.17
N ASN A 72 -2.62 5.76 4.50
CA ASN A 72 -1.50 5.16 5.22
C ASN A 72 -1.37 3.67 4.91
N LEU A 73 -2.47 2.92 4.95
CA LEU A 73 -2.47 1.49 4.60
C LEU A 73 -2.15 1.25 3.11
N LEU A 74 -2.63 2.10 2.20
CA LEU A 74 -2.26 2.02 0.79
C LEU A 74 -0.75 2.13 0.62
N ARG A 75 -0.11 3.11 1.25
CA ARG A 75 1.36 3.26 1.22
C ARG A 75 2.09 2.06 1.83
N LEU A 76 1.59 1.56 2.96
CA LEU A 76 2.12 0.36 3.61
C LEU A 76 2.12 -0.85 2.65
N TYR A 77 1.00 -1.08 1.95
CA TYR A 77 0.88 -2.22 1.04
C TYR A 77 1.63 -2.06 -0.28
N VAL A 78 1.89 -0.83 -0.74
CA VAL A 78 2.80 -0.58 -1.87
C VAL A 78 4.20 -1.14 -1.57
N ASP A 79 4.65 -1.09 -0.32
CA ASP A 79 5.84 -1.80 0.19
C ASP A 79 7.10 -1.52 -0.66
N GLN A 80 7.34 -0.24 -0.89
CA GLN A 80 8.50 0.25 -1.62
C GLN A 80 9.01 1.52 -0.93
N PRO A 81 10.11 1.44 -0.16
CA PRO A 81 10.67 2.59 0.53
C PRO A 81 10.93 3.76 -0.41
N GLY A 82 10.49 4.96 -0.02
CA GLY A 82 10.58 6.17 -0.83
C GLY A 82 10.57 7.44 0.00
N TYR A 83 10.71 8.59 -0.68
CA TYR A 83 10.74 9.89 0.01
C TYR A 83 9.43 10.20 0.77
N VAL A 84 8.31 9.59 0.35
CA VAL A 84 6.99 9.77 0.95
C VAL A 84 6.92 9.28 2.39
N ASP A 85 7.76 8.32 2.78
CA ASP A 85 7.79 7.76 4.14
C ASP A 85 8.37 8.75 5.16
N LEU A 86 9.22 9.68 4.70
CA LEU A 86 9.82 10.73 5.52
C LEU A 86 9.02 12.03 5.51
N HIS A 87 8.32 12.30 4.41
CA HIS A 87 7.53 13.52 4.25
C HIS A 87 6.19 13.45 4.97
N TRP A 88 5.62 12.25 5.09
CA TRP A 88 4.24 12.05 5.52
C TRP A 88 4.18 11.08 6.69
N VAL A 89 4.67 11.58 7.83
CA VAL A 89 4.60 10.99 9.18
C VAL A 89 3.33 11.47 9.87
#